data_AF-A0A0C2BLV8-F1
#
_entry.id   AF-A0A0C2BLV8-F1
#
_cell.length_a   1.000
_cell.length_b   1.000
_cell.length_c   1.000
_cell.angle_alpha   90.00
_cell.angle_beta   90.00
_cell.angle_gamma   90.00
#
_symmetry.space_group_name_H-M   'P 1'
#
loop_
_entity.id
_entity.type
_entity.pdbx_description
1 polymer ?
#
loop_
_entity_poly.entity_id
_entity_poly.type
_entity_poly.pdbx_seq_one_letter_code
_entity_poly.pdbx_strand_id
1 'polypeptide(L)'
;MTGPMCCDLRMIVTVTMPGVVPAPQVPQVTPTVAPQVPPVAGTNACFDRVDPRTGVTDCPSKAYLCNNSLYAQLMAEQCPLTCGKCTPVTSTCRDFTDPKTGVSNCPQLAAYCTNPLYQQLMKEQCPKTCRYCV
;
A
#
# COMPACT_ATOMS: atom_id res chain seq x y z
N MET A 1 -26.58 79.87 25.14
CA MET A 1 -27.49 80.86 24.52
C MET A 1 -26.87 81.11 23.16
N THR A 2 -27.39 80.68 22.02
CA THR A 2 -28.77 80.73 21.53
C THR A 2 -28.81 79.79 20.31
N GLY A 3 -29.91 79.07 20.05
CA GLY A 3 -30.06 78.22 18.84
C GLY A 3 -29.97 79.06 17.55
N PRO A 4 -30.18 78.45 16.35
CA PRO A 4 -31.56 78.07 16.04
C PRO A 4 -31.83 77.03 14.90
N MET A 5 -33.13 76.79 14.66
CA MET A 5 -33.82 76.25 13.46
C MET A 5 -33.59 74.75 13.11
N CYS A 6 -34.54 73.84 13.40
CA CYS A 6 -35.81 73.52 12.70
C CYS A 6 -35.67 72.44 11.59
N CYS A 7 -36.33 71.30 11.82
CA CYS A 7 -37.08 70.43 10.87
C CYS A 7 -37.51 69.17 11.66
N ASP A 8 -38.68 69.16 12.32
CA ASP A 8 -39.99 68.74 11.77
C ASP A 8 -39.93 67.35 11.09
N LEU A 9 -40.24 66.28 11.81
CA LEU A 9 -41.53 65.59 11.98
C LEU A 9 -41.99 64.75 10.76
N ARG A 10 -42.29 63.47 11.07
CA ARG A 10 -43.09 62.50 10.28
C ARG A 10 -42.44 61.88 9.04
N MET A 11 -41.82 60.71 9.22
CA MET A 11 -42.33 59.41 8.72
C MET A 11 -41.67 58.30 9.58
N ILE A 12 -42.44 57.55 10.39
CA ILE A 12 -42.78 56.13 10.17
C ILE A 12 -41.64 55.36 9.46
N VAL A 13 -41.01 54.31 10.00
CA VAL A 13 -41.60 53.04 10.43
C VAL A 13 -40.60 52.31 11.33
N THR A 14 -41.07 51.76 12.44
CA THR A 14 -40.41 50.71 13.21
C THR A 14 -40.17 49.49 12.31
N VAL A 15 -38.93 49.27 11.89
CA VAL A 15 -38.52 47.95 11.39
C VAL A 15 -37.65 47.33 12.46
N THR A 16 -38.32 46.64 13.37
CA THR A 16 -37.75 45.52 14.12
C THR A 16 -37.15 44.55 13.11
N MET A 17 -35.83 44.53 13.00
CA MET A 17 -35.13 43.49 12.25
C MET A 17 -35.34 42.15 12.96
N PRO A 18 -35.89 41.12 12.30
CA PRO A 18 -35.97 39.79 12.86
C PRO A 18 -34.59 39.11 12.75
N GLY A 19 -34.15 38.56 13.88
CA GLY A 19 -33.31 37.37 14.00
C GLY A 19 -32.20 37.18 12.97
N VAL A 20 -30.98 37.52 13.35
CA VAL A 20 -29.77 36.89 12.81
C VAL A 20 -29.84 35.41 13.17
N VAL A 21 -30.21 34.56 12.21
CA VAL A 21 -30.01 33.12 12.33
C VAL A 21 -28.49 32.87 12.30
N PRO A 22 -27.90 32.18 13.29
CA PRO A 22 -26.51 31.76 13.20
C PRO A 22 -26.40 30.79 12.02
N ALA A 23 -25.42 31.01 11.15
CA ALA A 23 -25.07 30.06 10.11
C ALA A 23 -24.80 28.68 10.74
N PRO A 24 -25.25 27.57 10.13
CA PRO A 24 -24.94 26.24 10.63
C PRO A 24 -23.42 26.05 10.57
N GLN A 25 -22.82 25.93 11.75
CA GLN A 25 -21.40 25.64 11.90
C GLN A 25 -21.20 24.20 11.42
N VAL A 26 -20.75 24.03 10.18
CA VAL A 26 -20.29 22.74 9.68
C VAL A 26 -19.11 22.33 10.58
N PRO A 27 -19.13 21.14 11.22
CA PRO A 27 -17.98 20.68 11.99
C PRO A 27 -16.76 20.66 11.08
N GLN A 28 -15.79 21.52 11.35
CA GLN A 28 -14.51 21.52 10.67
C GLN A 28 -13.77 20.26 11.11
N VAL A 29 -13.95 19.18 10.37
CA VAL A 29 -13.15 17.96 10.50
C VAL A 29 -11.72 18.33 10.11
N THR A 30 -10.87 18.47 11.13
CA THR A 30 -9.44 18.55 10.93
C THR A 30 -9.01 17.25 10.24
N PRO A 31 -8.27 17.28 9.11
CA PRO A 31 -7.70 16.07 8.57
C PRO A 31 -6.75 15.52 9.63
N THR A 32 -7.18 14.45 10.30
CA THR A 32 -6.32 13.67 11.17
C THR A 32 -5.24 13.13 10.26
N VAL A 33 -4.03 13.68 10.37
CA VAL A 33 -2.83 13.10 9.76
C VAL A 33 -2.79 11.68 10.28
N ALA A 34 -3.09 10.72 9.40
CA ALA A 34 -2.89 9.31 9.69
C ALA A 34 -1.46 9.16 10.23
N PRO A 35 -1.24 8.43 11.33
CA PRO A 35 0.10 8.03 11.71
C PRO A 35 0.75 7.47 10.46
N GLN A 36 1.83 8.13 10.01
CA GLN A 36 2.67 7.60 8.96
C GLN A 36 3.28 6.33 9.56
N VAL A 37 2.59 5.21 9.39
CA VAL A 37 3.13 3.91 9.70
C VAL A 37 4.41 3.85 8.87
N PRO A 38 5.60 3.72 9.48
CA PRO A 38 6.82 3.48 8.73
C PRO A 38 6.51 2.36 7.74
N PRO A 39 6.97 2.42 6.48
CA PRO A 39 6.66 1.39 5.50
C PRO A 39 6.97 0.06 6.16
N VAL A 40 5.89 -0.67 6.49
CA VAL A 40 5.99 -2.01 7.02
C VAL A 40 6.82 -2.71 5.99
N ALA A 41 7.96 -3.28 6.42
CA ALA A 41 8.74 -4.20 5.65
C ALA A 41 7.82 -5.38 5.36
N GLY A 42 6.93 -5.17 4.39
CA GLY A 42 6.06 -6.16 3.85
C GLY A 42 7.00 -7.23 3.38
N THR A 43 6.58 -8.46 3.60
CA THR A 43 6.93 -9.61 2.79
C THR A 43 6.51 -9.36 1.33
N ASN A 44 6.97 -8.26 0.75
CA ASN A 44 6.93 -7.93 -0.65
C ASN A 44 7.82 -8.99 -1.27
N ALA A 45 7.20 -9.89 -2.04
CA ALA A 45 7.95 -10.80 -2.86
C ALA A 45 9.00 -9.97 -3.62
N CYS A 46 10.26 -10.23 -3.30
CA CYS A 46 11.40 -9.43 -3.77
C CYS A 46 11.73 -9.89 -5.19
N PHE A 47 11.06 -9.25 -6.15
CA PHE A 47 11.26 -9.49 -7.57
C PHE A 47 11.24 -8.16 -8.33
N ASP A 48 11.95 -8.14 -9.45
CA ASP A 48 11.94 -7.02 -10.37
C ASP A 48 10.63 -6.99 -11.17
N ARG A 49 10.04 -5.80 -11.34
CA ARG A 49 8.82 -5.65 -12.12
C ARG A 49 9.09 -5.92 -13.59
N VAL A 50 8.26 -6.78 -14.18
CA VAL A 50 8.24 -7.06 -15.62
C VAL A 50 7.34 -6.08 -16.34
N ASP A 51 7.67 -5.74 -17.58
CA ASP A 51 6.73 -5.03 -18.45
C ASP A 51 5.54 -5.96 -18.76
N PRO A 52 4.28 -5.54 -18.51
CA PRO A 52 3.10 -6.39 -18.72
C PRO A 52 2.83 -6.73 -20.20
N ARG A 53 3.47 -6.05 -21.15
CA ARG A 53 3.32 -6.30 -22.60
C ARG A 53 4.35 -7.28 -23.14
N THR A 54 5.59 -7.24 -22.63
CA THR A 54 6.69 -8.08 -23.13
C THR A 54 7.04 -9.23 -22.17
N GLY A 55 6.67 -9.12 -20.89
CA GLY A 55 7.02 -10.10 -19.85
C GLY A 55 8.50 -10.11 -19.48
N VAL A 56 9.29 -9.16 -19.96
CA VAL A 56 10.75 -9.06 -19.75
C VAL A 56 11.05 -7.95 -18.74
N THR A 57 12.08 -8.13 -17.92
CA THR A 57 12.61 -7.09 -17.03
C THR A 57 13.74 -6.32 -17.72
N ASP A 58 13.63 -5.00 -17.80
CA ASP A 58 14.72 -4.12 -18.25
C ASP A 58 15.68 -3.73 -17.09
N CYS A 59 15.39 -4.21 -15.88
CA CYS A 59 16.14 -3.90 -14.68
C CYS A 59 17.66 -4.18 -14.79
N PRO A 60 18.12 -5.33 -15.35
CA PRO A 60 19.55 -5.61 -15.49
C PRO A 60 20.29 -4.55 -16.31
N SER A 61 19.68 -4.11 -17.42
CA SER A 61 20.20 -3.08 -18.30
C SER A 61 20.25 -1.70 -17.66
N LYS A 62 19.44 -1.48 -16.61
CA LYS A 62 19.29 -0.20 -15.89
C LYS A 62 19.96 -0.20 -14.52
N ALA A 63 20.71 -1.25 -14.15
CA ALA A 63 21.34 -1.37 -12.84
C ALA A 63 22.25 -0.17 -12.46
N TYR A 64 22.86 0.50 -13.44
CA TYR A 64 23.65 1.70 -13.20
C TYR A 64 22.85 2.87 -12.60
N LEU A 65 21.52 2.91 -12.82
CA LEU A 65 20.63 3.93 -12.26
C LEU A 65 20.37 3.74 -10.76
N CYS A 66 20.68 2.57 -10.19
CA CYS A 66 20.55 2.32 -8.75
C CYS A 66 21.42 3.27 -7.90
N ASN A 67 22.55 3.74 -8.45
CA ASN A 67 23.48 4.66 -7.79
C ASN A 67 23.20 6.14 -8.14
N ASN A 68 22.28 6.43 -9.06
CA ASN A 68 21.93 7.79 -9.42
C ASN A 68 20.86 8.32 -8.46
N SER A 69 21.15 9.41 -7.74
CA SER A 69 20.24 9.97 -6.71
C SER A 69 18.86 10.33 -7.24
N LEU A 70 18.73 10.68 -8.51
CA LEU A 70 17.46 11.05 -9.13
C LEU A 70 16.58 9.81 -9.44
N TYR A 71 17.21 8.68 -9.74
CA TYR A 71 16.54 7.45 -10.18
C TYR A 71 16.55 6.35 -9.12
N ALA A 72 17.32 6.50 -8.05
CA ALA A 72 17.47 5.49 -7.01
C ALA A 72 16.14 5.10 -6.36
N GLN A 73 15.22 6.07 -6.16
CA GLN A 73 13.89 5.79 -5.61
C GLN A 73 13.02 5.01 -6.59
N LEU A 74 12.96 5.45 -7.85
CA LEU A 74 12.24 4.74 -8.91
C LEU A 74 12.75 3.31 -9.07
N MET A 75 14.06 3.13 -9.07
CA MET A 75 14.69 1.82 -9.19
C MET A 75 14.44 0.95 -7.95
N ALA A 76 14.30 1.53 -6.75
CA ALA A 76 13.90 0.78 -5.57
C ALA A 76 12.44 0.30 -5.63
N GLU A 77 11.56 1.01 -6.33
CA GLU A 77 10.15 0.62 -6.49
C GLU A 77 9.93 -0.37 -7.64
N GLN A 78 10.70 -0.23 -8.71
CA GLN A 78 10.57 -1.00 -9.95
C GLN A 78 11.50 -2.21 -10.01
N CYS A 79 12.71 -2.08 -9.46
CA CYS A 79 13.78 -3.07 -9.56
C CYS A 79 14.48 -3.31 -8.19
N PRO A 80 13.71 -3.63 -7.14
CA PRO A 80 14.27 -3.73 -5.79
C PRO A 80 15.28 -4.88 -5.67
N LEU A 81 15.17 -5.93 -6.49
CA LEU A 81 16.10 -7.04 -6.51
C LEU A 81 17.40 -6.66 -7.22
N THR A 82 17.32 -6.07 -8.41
CA THR A 82 18.51 -5.62 -9.16
C THR A 82 19.32 -4.58 -8.38
N CYS A 83 18.67 -3.68 -7.65
CA CYS A 83 19.35 -2.66 -6.85
C CYS A 83 19.74 -3.11 -5.44
N GLY A 84 19.54 -4.38 -5.09
CA GLY A 84 19.84 -4.91 -3.76
C GLY A 84 19.08 -4.23 -2.61
N LYS A 85 17.91 -3.66 -2.90
CA LYS A 85 17.02 -3.01 -1.91
C LYS A 85 16.16 -4.01 -1.16
N CYS A 86 16.08 -5.24 -1.66
CA CYS A 86 15.52 -6.37 -0.96
C CYS A 86 16.39 -7.61 -1.19
N THR A 87 16.29 -8.56 -0.27
CA THR A 87 16.84 -9.90 -0.47
C THR A 87 15.81 -10.71 -1.25
N PRO A 88 16.21 -11.43 -2.33
CA PRO A 88 15.30 -12.33 -3.00
C PRO A 88 14.69 -13.23 -1.92
N VAL A 89 13.36 -13.24 -1.87
CA VAL A 89 12.69 -14.32 -1.17
C VAL A 89 12.96 -15.49 -2.08
N THR A 90 14.07 -16.18 -1.86
CA THR A 90 14.16 -17.56 -2.28
C THR A 90 12.93 -18.17 -1.66
N SER A 91 11.90 -18.44 -2.47
CA SER A 91 10.89 -19.41 -2.11
C SER A 91 11.74 -20.60 -1.70
N THR A 92 11.89 -20.79 -0.39
CA THR A 92 12.87 -21.73 0.12
C THR A 92 12.29 -23.02 -0.38
N CYS A 93 12.91 -23.60 -1.41
CA CYS A 93 12.40 -24.77 -2.07
C CYS A 93 12.60 -25.91 -1.09
N ARG A 94 11.66 -26.00 -0.15
CA ARG A 94 11.72 -26.85 1.00
C ARG A 94 10.31 -27.32 1.26
N ASP A 95 10.26 -28.56 1.67
CA ASP A 95 9.02 -29.13 2.15
C ASP A 95 8.72 -28.52 3.53
N PHE A 96 7.46 -28.16 3.74
CA PHE A 96 6.99 -27.73 5.04
C PHE A 96 7.06 -28.91 6.01
N THR A 97 7.52 -28.61 7.22
CA THR A 97 7.59 -29.54 8.34
C THR A 97 6.56 -29.13 9.38
N ASP A 98 6.00 -30.09 10.08
CA ASP A 98 5.10 -29.79 11.20
C ASP A 98 5.86 -28.99 12.28
N PRO A 99 5.33 -27.86 12.76
CA PRO A 99 6.04 -26.99 13.70
C PRO A 99 6.23 -27.61 15.09
N LYS A 100 5.50 -28.69 15.42
CA LYS A 100 5.61 -29.39 16.72
C LYS A 100 6.60 -30.53 16.66
N THR A 101 6.67 -31.25 15.54
CA THR A 101 7.52 -32.44 15.41
C THR A 101 8.78 -32.20 14.58
N GLY A 102 8.82 -31.15 13.77
CA GLY A 102 9.92 -30.86 12.84
C GLY A 102 10.03 -31.85 11.68
N VAL A 103 9.07 -32.77 11.53
CA VAL A 103 9.07 -33.80 10.48
C VAL A 103 8.20 -33.35 9.31
N SER A 104 8.64 -33.63 8.08
CA SER A 104 7.82 -33.42 6.88
C SER A 104 7.14 -34.72 6.47
N ASN A 105 5.82 -34.69 6.30
CA ASN A 105 5.05 -35.78 5.72
C ASN A 105 5.05 -35.78 4.19
N CYS A 106 5.71 -34.81 3.56
CA CYS A 106 5.78 -34.69 2.10
C CYS A 106 6.23 -35.97 1.37
N PRO A 107 7.22 -36.75 1.86
CA PRO A 107 7.61 -38.01 1.21
C PRO A 107 6.46 -39.02 1.10
N GLN A 108 5.55 -39.05 2.08
CA GLN A 108 4.37 -39.92 2.09
C GLN A 108 3.27 -39.41 1.14
N LEU A 109 3.31 -38.11 0.82
CA LEU A 109 2.33 -37.42 -0.02
C LEU A 109 2.77 -37.31 -1.48
N ALA A 110 3.92 -37.88 -1.86
CA ALA A 110 4.47 -37.78 -3.22
C ALA A 110 3.49 -38.27 -4.33
N ALA A 111 2.61 -39.23 -4.00
CA ALA A 111 1.58 -39.70 -4.94
C ALA A 111 0.52 -38.63 -5.27
N TYR A 112 0.35 -37.61 -4.42
CA TYR A 112 -0.62 -36.53 -4.63
C TYR A 112 -0.07 -35.40 -5.52
N CYS A 113 1.23 -35.39 -5.85
CA CYS A 113 1.83 -34.40 -6.75
C CYS A 113 1.19 -34.43 -8.16
N THR A 114 0.70 -35.59 -8.60
CA THR A 114 0.02 -35.76 -9.90
C THR A 114 -1.50 -35.66 -9.81
N ASN A 115 -2.06 -35.55 -8.60
CA ASN A 115 -3.51 -35.47 -8.41
C ASN A 115 -3.98 -34.01 -8.53
N PRO A 116 -4.86 -33.68 -9.50
CA PRO A 116 -5.27 -32.31 -9.77
C PRO A 116 -5.98 -31.63 -8.58
N LEU A 117 -6.65 -32.39 -7.71
CA LEU A 117 -7.31 -31.85 -6.51
C LEU A 117 -6.31 -31.38 -5.45
N TYR A 118 -5.15 -32.03 -5.37
CA TYR A 118 -4.14 -31.77 -4.35
C TYR A 118 -2.92 -31.03 -4.90
N GLN A 119 -2.86 -30.78 -6.20
CA GLN A 119 -1.71 -30.16 -6.85
C GLN A 119 -1.37 -28.78 -6.29
N GLN A 120 -2.38 -27.95 -6.00
CA GLN A 120 -2.20 -26.62 -5.41
C GLN A 120 -1.57 -26.74 -4.01
N LEU A 121 -2.16 -27.59 -3.16
CA LEU A 121 -1.65 -27.88 -1.81
C LEU A 121 -0.22 -28.41 -1.85
N MET A 122 0.09 -29.30 -2.79
CA MET A 122 1.43 -29.86 -2.96
C MET A 122 2.45 -28.83 -3.45
N LYS A 123 2.05 -27.84 -4.26
CA LYS A 123 2.92 -26.70 -4.65
C LYS A 123 3.26 -25.81 -3.46
N GLU A 124 2.34 -25.65 -2.52
CA GLU A 124 2.53 -24.77 -1.36
C GLU A 124 3.27 -25.47 -0.24
N GLN A 125 2.91 -26.73 0.07
CA GLN A 125 3.41 -27.46 1.22
C GLN A 125 4.63 -28.33 0.90
N CYS A 126 4.70 -28.91 -0.30
CA CYS A 126 5.72 -29.90 -0.66
C CYS A 126 6.41 -29.60 -2.01
N PRO A 127 6.85 -28.36 -2.26
CA PRO A 127 7.34 -27.98 -3.57
C PRO A 127 8.62 -28.73 -3.96
N LYS A 128 9.43 -29.14 -2.98
CA LYS A 128 10.67 -29.89 -3.20
C LYS A 128 10.39 -31.37 -3.47
N THR A 129 9.52 -32.01 -2.67
CA THR A 129 9.13 -33.42 -2.90
C THR A 129 8.45 -33.60 -4.26
N CYS A 130 7.60 -32.66 -4.67
CA CYS A 130 6.93 -32.70 -5.97
C CYS A 130 7.76 -32.13 -7.13
N ARG A 131 9.02 -31.75 -6.89
CA ARG A 131 9.94 -31.17 -7.90
C ARG A 131 9.38 -29.94 -8.63
N TYR A 132 8.58 -29.13 -7.96
CA TYR A 132 8.12 -27.84 -8.49
C TYR A 132 9.21 -26.76 -8.42
N CYS A 133 10.27 -26.99 -7.66
CA CYS A 133 11.47 -26.17 -7.62
C CYS A 133 12.70 -27.06 -7.38
N VAL A 134 13.87 -26.52 -7.73
CA VAL A 134 15.19 -27.17 -7.64
C VAL A 134 16.14 -26.29 -6.86
#